data_AF-A0A947BP36-F1
#
_entry.id   AF-A0A947BP36-F1
#
_cell.length_a   1.000
_cell.length_b   1.000
_cell.length_c   1.000
_cell.angle_alpha   90.00
_cell.angle_beta   90.00
_cell.angle_gamma   90.00
#
_symmetry.space_group_name_H-M   'P 1'
#
loop_
_entity.id
_entity.type
_entity.pdbx_description
1 polymer ?
#
loop_
_entity_poly.entity_id
_entity_poly.type
_entity_poly.pdbx_seq_one_letter_code
_entity_poly.pdbx_strand_id
1 'polypeptide(L)'
;MKINIRFLLVLLLTFASSQLMAQTPACETIITTSSTVITFDSDMVCPDGFVGTALTIQADDVTVDGAGFSIVAPGAGAMVIASSVNNLAILNIQMLGNPGNGLVLNGVENSTFSNINASGSGGVGYGIYHNGGSSNYFSNITVHHRSTGILIYGADSNSTYTDNNLS
;
A
#
# COMPACT_ATOMS: atom_id res chain seq x y z
N MET A 1 24.12 10.41 -59.99
CA MET A 1 24.42 10.16 -58.57
C MET A 1 23.13 10.36 -57.78
N LYS A 2 22.42 9.28 -57.41
CA LYS A 2 21.16 9.34 -56.65
C LYS A 2 21.45 8.82 -55.24
N ILE A 3 21.31 9.69 -54.23
CA ILE A 3 21.51 9.36 -52.82
C ILE A 3 20.15 8.91 -52.25
N ASN A 4 20.07 7.63 -51.85
CA ASN A 4 18.95 7.07 -51.12
C ASN A 4 19.13 7.37 -49.62
N ILE A 5 18.42 8.37 -49.11
CA ILE A 5 18.36 8.65 -47.66
C ILE A 5 17.30 7.75 -47.06
N ARG A 6 17.77 6.78 -46.28
CA ARG A 6 16.96 5.87 -45.47
C ARG A 6 16.13 6.66 -44.46
N PHE A 7 14.85 6.34 -44.40
CA PHE A 7 13.91 6.77 -43.36
C PHE A 7 14.49 6.46 -41.97
N LEU A 8 14.84 7.51 -41.23
CA LEU A 8 15.18 7.44 -39.81
C LEU A 8 13.86 7.58 -39.03
N LEU A 9 13.30 6.45 -38.59
CA LEU A 9 12.17 6.41 -37.68
C LEU A 9 12.67 6.85 -36.29
N VAL A 10 12.41 8.10 -35.91
CA VAL A 10 12.69 8.60 -34.56
C VAL A 10 11.62 8.04 -33.62
N LEU A 11 11.95 6.96 -32.92
CA LEU A 11 11.15 6.42 -31.83
C LEU A 11 11.26 7.38 -30.64
N LEU A 12 10.28 8.28 -30.51
CA LEU A 12 10.17 9.20 -29.38
C LEU A 12 9.69 8.39 -28.16
N LEU A 13 10.62 7.85 -27.35
CA LEU A 13 10.28 7.32 -26.04
C LEU A 13 9.86 8.48 -25.15
N THR A 14 8.55 8.66 -24.96
CA THR A 14 8.01 9.52 -23.92
C THR A 14 8.28 8.85 -22.59
N PHE A 15 9.37 9.22 -21.92
CA PHE A 15 9.54 8.94 -20.50
C PHE A 15 8.43 9.70 -19.76
N ALA A 16 7.38 9.00 -19.34
CA ALA A 16 6.44 9.53 -18.38
C ALA A 16 7.26 9.88 -17.13
N SER A 17 7.45 11.18 -16.92
CA SER A 17 8.11 11.69 -15.73
C SER A 17 7.19 11.33 -14.57
N SER A 18 7.59 10.38 -13.73
CA SER A 18 6.90 10.07 -12.49
C SER A 18 6.87 11.36 -11.67
N GLN A 19 5.68 11.93 -11.52
CA GLN A 19 5.51 13.13 -10.70
C GLN A 19 5.69 12.69 -9.25
N LEU A 20 6.86 12.96 -8.70
CA LEU A 20 7.10 12.84 -7.26
C LEU A 20 6.36 14.00 -6.59
N MET A 21 5.15 13.72 -6.10
CA MET A 21 4.45 14.66 -5.23
C MET A 21 4.57 14.15 -3.80
N ALA A 22 5.42 14.82 -3.01
CA ALA A 22 5.34 14.72 -1.56
C ALA A 22 4.07 15.47 -1.16
N GLN A 23 2.99 14.72 -0.98
CA GLN A 23 1.70 15.23 -0.55
C GLN A 23 0.93 14.06 0.04
N THR A 24 0.61 14.16 1.33
CA THR A 24 -0.28 13.21 1.98
C THR A 24 -1.66 13.25 1.31
N PRO A 25 -2.19 12.11 0.82
CA PRO A 25 -3.51 12.08 0.21
C PRO A 25 -4.61 12.38 1.23
N ALA A 26 -5.77 12.84 0.74
CA ALA A 26 -6.97 12.90 1.56
C ALA A 26 -7.50 11.50 1.85
N CYS A 27 -8.31 11.34 2.90
CA CYS A 27 -9.04 10.09 3.12
C CYS A 27 -9.99 9.80 1.95
N GLU A 28 -10.26 8.50 1.73
CA GLU A 28 -10.99 7.96 0.58
C GLU A 28 -10.28 8.10 -0.78
N THR A 29 -9.00 8.49 -0.78
CA THR A 29 -8.22 8.53 -2.02
C THR A 29 -8.19 7.14 -2.67
N ILE A 30 -8.39 7.09 -3.99
CA ILE A 30 -8.24 5.89 -4.81
C ILE A 30 -7.10 6.13 -5.80
N ILE A 31 -6.04 5.34 -5.69
CA ILE A 31 -4.91 5.35 -6.62
C ILE A 31 -5.23 4.41 -7.78
N THR A 32 -5.45 4.97 -8.95
CA THR A 32 -5.79 4.23 -10.18
C THR A 32 -4.75 4.38 -11.29
N THR A 33 -3.71 5.16 -11.05
CA THR A 33 -2.63 5.40 -12.02
C THR A 33 -1.41 4.57 -11.66
N SER A 34 -0.94 3.75 -12.61
CA SER A 34 0.29 2.96 -12.42
C SER A 34 1.52 3.86 -12.30
N SER A 35 2.60 3.31 -11.70
CA SER A 35 3.85 4.05 -11.48
C SER A 35 3.68 5.30 -10.59
N THR A 36 2.60 5.37 -9.81
CA THR A 36 2.36 6.45 -8.84
C THR A 36 3.28 6.27 -7.64
N VAL A 37 3.97 7.35 -7.26
CA VAL A 37 4.79 7.40 -6.05
C VAL A 37 4.22 8.48 -5.14
N ILE A 38 3.81 8.08 -3.94
CA ILE A 38 3.31 8.96 -2.89
C ILE A 38 4.28 8.89 -1.72
N THR A 39 4.72 10.06 -1.28
CA THR A 39 5.45 10.22 -0.01
C THR A 39 4.63 11.13 0.87
N PHE A 40 4.29 10.68 2.07
CA PHE A 40 3.56 11.49 3.04
C PHE A 40 4.46 12.62 3.54
N ASP A 41 3.88 13.80 3.68
CA ASP A 41 4.50 15.00 4.26
C ASP A 41 3.80 15.46 5.55
N SER A 42 2.67 14.83 5.87
CA SER A 42 1.93 14.97 7.12
C SER A 42 1.14 13.70 7.44
N ASP A 43 0.52 13.64 8.63
CA ASP A 43 -0.46 12.59 8.92
C ASP A 43 -1.70 12.72 8.02
N MET A 44 -2.24 11.59 7.56
CA MET A 44 -3.55 11.49 6.93
C MET A 44 -4.59 11.34 8.03
N VAL A 45 -5.32 12.41 8.36
CA VAL A 45 -6.32 12.41 9.43
C VAL A 45 -7.72 12.39 8.84
N CYS A 46 -8.44 11.28 9.03
CA CYS A 46 -9.83 11.16 8.61
C CYS A 46 -10.77 11.83 9.62
N PRO A 47 -11.92 12.35 9.16
CA PRO A 47 -12.87 13.03 10.03
C PRO A 47 -13.47 12.09 11.09
N ASP A 48 -13.97 12.67 12.18
CA ASP A 48 -14.68 11.91 13.21
C ASP A 48 -15.89 11.17 12.63
N GLY A 49 -16.09 9.92 13.07
CA GLY A 49 -17.16 9.07 12.57
C GLY A 49 -16.95 8.57 11.13
N PHE A 50 -15.74 8.73 10.56
CA PHE A 50 -15.40 8.17 9.25
C PHE A 50 -15.70 6.67 9.19
N VAL A 51 -16.43 6.24 8.16
CA VAL A 51 -16.71 4.84 7.86
C VAL A 51 -16.30 4.60 6.41
N GLY A 52 -15.41 3.64 6.18
CA GLY A 52 -14.92 3.35 4.84
C GLY A 52 -13.47 2.89 4.83
N THR A 53 -12.77 3.23 3.75
CA THR A 53 -11.35 2.94 3.57
C THR A 53 -10.58 4.24 3.41
N ALA A 54 -9.51 4.45 4.19
CA ALA A 54 -8.76 5.70 4.12
C ALA A 54 -7.98 5.84 2.79
N LEU A 55 -7.35 4.75 2.32
CA LEU A 55 -6.64 4.71 1.04
C LEU A 55 -6.92 3.42 0.28
N THR A 56 -7.33 3.53 -0.98
CA THR A 56 -7.55 2.38 -1.87
C THR A 56 -6.54 2.40 -3.01
N ILE A 57 -5.92 1.26 -3.30
CA ILE A 57 -4.92 1.09 -4.36
C ILE A 57 -5.46 0.08 -5.39
N GLN A 58 -5.58 0.54 -6.63
CA GLN A 58 -6.15 -0.23 -7.76
C GLN A 58 -5.27 -0.19 -9.01
N ALA A 59 -3.98 0.11 -8.86
CA ALA A 59 -3.02 0.15 -9.94
C ALA A 59 -1.71 -0.53 -9.55
N ASP A 60 -1.02 -1.05 -10.57
CA ASP A 60 0.30 -1.68 -10.45
C ASP A 60 1.41 -0.65 -10.31
N ASP A 61 2.59 -1.09 -9.85
CA ASP A 61 3.80 -0.27 -9.74
C ASP A 61 3.61 0.96 -8.85
N VAL A 62 2.81 0.85 -7.79
CA VAL A 62 2.53 1.94 -6.85
C VAL A 62 3.49 1.87 -5.67
N THR A 63 4.05 3.01 -5.27
CA THR A 63 4.79 3.16 -4.01
C THR A 63 4.07 4.15 -3.10
N VAL A 64 3.76 3.71 -1.89
CA VAL A 64 3.27 4.54 -0.78
C VAL A 64 4.30 4.51 0.33
N ASP A 65 5.04 5.60 0.49
CA ASP A 65 5.97 5.80 1.60
C ASP A 65 5.35 6.74 2.62
N GLY A 66 5.04 6.21 3.80
CA GLY A 66 4.51 7.01 4.91
C GLY A 66 5.55 7.95 5.50
N ALA A 67 6.85 7.80 5.20
CA ALA A 67 7.94 8.64 5.73
C ALA A 67 7.92 8.82 7.27
N GLY A 68 7.35 7.85 8.00
CA GLY A 68 7.16 7.87 9.45
C GLY A 68 5.82 8.46 9.94
N PHE A 69 5.03 9.06 9.04
CA PHE A 69 3.71 9.61 9.32
C PHE A 69 2.63 8.53 9.45
N SER A 70 1.46 8.96 9.91
CA SER A 70 0.34 8.10 10.27
C SER A 70 -0.85 8.25 9.33
N ILE A 71 -1.60 7.18 9.15
CA ILE A 71 -3.02 7.21 8.77
C ILE A 71 -3.82 7.11 10.07
N VAL A 72 -4.60 8.14 10.39
CA VAL A 72 -5.46 8.22 11.58
C VAL A 72 -6.91 8.12 11.14
N ALA A 73 -7.50 6.94 11.27
CA ALA A 73 -8.84 6.62 10.77
C ALA A 73 -9.68 5.85 11.82
N PRO A 74 -10.18 6.52 12.87
CA PRO A 74 -10.76 5.91 14.08
C PRO A 74 -12.15 5.26 13.91
N GLY A 75 -12.65 5.13 12.68
CA GLY A 75 -13.87 4.35 12.36
C GLY A 75 -13.79 3.60 11.03
N ALA A 76 -12.63 3.63 10.36
CA ALA A 76 -12.46 2.95 9.08
C ALA A 76 -12.65 1.44 9.24
N GLY A 77 -13.21 0.80 8.21
CA GLY A 77 -13.26 -0.67 8.09
C GLY A 77 -11.92 -1.26 7.65
N ALA A 78 -11.12 -0.47 6.93
CA ALA A 78 -9.72 -0.73 6.63
C ALA A 78 -8.97 0.60 6.46
N MET A 79 -7.70 0.68 6.86
CA MET A 79 -6.93 1.91 6.61
C MET A 79 -6.42 1.92 5.17
N VAL A 80 -5.85 0.80 4.72
CA VAL A 80 -5.41 0.63 3.34
C VAL A 80 -5.98 -0.65 2.76
N ILE A 81 -6.55 -0.57 1.55
CA ILE A 81 -6.95 -1.72 0.74
C ILE A 81 -6.17 -1.71 -0.58
N ALA A 82 -5.59 -2.85 -0.94
CA ALA A 82 -5.09 -3.12 -2.27
C ALA A 82 -5.69 -4.44 -2.80
N SER A 83 -6.12 -4.46 -4.05
CA SER A 83 -6.80 -5.62 -4.64
C SER A 83 -6.35 -5.86 -6.08
N SER A 84 -5.89 -7.08 -6.37
CA SER A 84 -5.45 -7.52 -7.70
C SER A 84 -4.41 -6.60 -8.34
N VAL A 85 -3.40 -6.20 -7.56
CA VAL A 85 -2.30 -5.33 -8.00
C VAL A 85 -0.95 -6.03 -7.85
N ASN A 86 0.01 -5.57 -8.64
CA ASN A 86 1.38 -6.06 -8.70
C ASN A 86 2.38 -4.95 -8.39
N ASN A 87 3.55 -5.34 -7.89
CA ASN A 87 4.68 -4.43 -7.66
C ASN A 87 4.30 -3.23 -6.76
N LEU A 88 3.50 -3.49 -5.73
CA LEU A 88 3.13 -2.51 -4.73
C LEU A 88 4.22 -2.41 -3.66
N ALA A 89 4.58 -1.20 -3.25
CA ALA A 89 5.38 -0.94 -2.07
C ALA A 89 4.58 -0.10 -1.06
N ILE A 90 4.44 -0.58 0.18
CA ILE A 90 3.93 0.22 1.30
C ILE A 90 4.98 0.22 2.40
N LEU A 91 5.50 1.41 2.73
CA LEU A 91 6.69 1.57 3.53
C LEU A 91 6.49 2.60 4.64
N ASN A 92 7.17 2.42 5.78
CA ASN A 92 7.40 3.45 6.81
C ASN A 92 6.13 4.17 7.28
N ILE A 93 5.06 3.43 7.57
CA ILE A 93 3.76 4.04 7.87
C ILE A 93 3.15 3.49 9.16
N GLN A 94 2.50 4.38 9.92
CA GLN A 94 1.71 4.02 11.08
C GLN A 94 0.23 4.01 10.72
N MET A 95 -0.49 2.98 11.10
CA MET A 95 -1.91 2.80 10.82
C MET A 95 -2.65 2.79 12.16
N LEU A 96 -3.24 3.93 12.51
CA LEU A 96 -3.91 4.21 13.78
C LEU A 96 -5.42 4.32 13.58
N GLY A 97 -6.15 3.29 13.98
CA GLY A 97 -7.60 3.22 13.76
C GLY A 97 -8.21 1.95 14.36
N ASN A 98 -9.51 2.00 14.64
CA ASN A 98 -10.26 0.96 15.35
C ASN A 98 -11.73 1.09 14.90
N PRO A 99 -12.51 0.03 14.62
CA PRO A 99 -12.19 -1.41 14.72
C PRO A 99 -11.71 -2.08 13.44
N GLY A 100 -11.58 -1.35 12.33
CA GLY A 100 -11.23 -1.95 11.04
C GLY A 100 -9.78 -2.40 10.92
N ASN A 101 -9.49 -3.09 9.83
CA ASN A 101 -8.17 -3.65 9.54
C ASN A 101 -7.11 -2.55 9.31
N GLY A 102 -5.85 -2.84 9.58
CA GLY A 102 -4.76 -1.96 9.14
C GLY A 102 -4.62 -2.01 7.62
N LEU A 103 -4.04 -3.10 7.13
CA LEU A 103 -3.80 -3.34 5.72
C LEU A 103 -4.58 -4.56 5.22
N VAL A 104 -5.31 -4.42 4.13
CA VAL A 104 -6.05 -5.50 3.47
C VAL A 104 -5.49 -5.68 2.06
N LEU A 105 -5.02 -6.88 1.77
CA LEU A 105 -4.40 -7.27 0.51
C LEU A 105 -5.18 -8.43 -0.07
N ASN A 106 -5.82 -8.25 -1.22
CA ASN A 106 -6.55 -9.31 -1.90
C ASN A 106 -5.90 -9.61 -3.25
N GLY A 107 -5.23 -10.75 -3.40
CA GLY A 107 -4.56 -11.13 -4.64
C GLY A 107 -3.47 -10.14 -5.06
N VAL A 108 -2.71 -9.62 -4.10
CA VAL A 108 -1.57 -8.73 -4.36
C VAL A 108 -0.33 -9.57 -4.64
N GLU A 109 0.50 -9.20 -5.61
CA GLU A 109 1.68 -9.99 -5.98
C GLU A 109 2.96 -9.16 -6.12
N ASN A 110 4.11 -9.80 -5.98
CA ASN A 110 5.44 -9.22 -6.20
C ASN A 110 5.66 -7.90 -5.43
N SER A 111 5.11 -7.80 -4.23
CA SER A 111 4.98 -6.55 -3.48
C SER A 111 5.80 -6.54 -2.19
N THR A 112 6.15 -5.36 -1.72
CA THR A 112 6.95 -5.14 -0.50
C THR A 112 6.18 -4.33 0.53
N PHE A 113 6.17 -4.85 1.77
CA PHE A 113 5.55 -4.23 2.93
C PHE A 113 6.60 -4.15 4.03
N SER A 114 7.01 -2.94 4.42
CA SER A 114 8.12 -2.79 5.35
C SER A 114 7.96 -1.63 6.31
N ASN A 115 8.44 -1.80 7.54
CA ASN A 115 8.42 -0.78 8.59
C ASN A 115 6.99 -0.23 8.83
N ILE A 116 6.02 -1.12 8.97
CA ILE A 116 4.61 -0.77 9.17
C ILE A 116 4.22 -1.05 10.62
N ASN A 117 3.57 -0.07 11.27
CA ASN A 117 2.88 -0.30 12.53
C ASN A 117 1.37 -0.34 12.28
N ALA A 118 0.75 -1.52 12.34
CA ALA A 118 -0.68 -1.72 12.13
C ALA A 118 -1.44 -2.05 13.43
N SER A 119 -0.96 -1.55 14.56
CA SER A 119 -1.57 -1.76 15.88
C SER A 119 -2.99 -1.18 15.99
N GLY A 120 -3.77 -1.72 16.92
CA GLY A 120 -5.13 -1.28 17.24
C GLY A 120 -5.26 -0.87 18.72
N SER A 121 -6.48 -0.60 19.16
CA SER A 121 -6.79 -0.28 20.57
C SER A 121 -8.00 -1.03 21.14
N GLY A 122 -8.57 -1.99 20.38
CA GLY A 122 -9.86 -2.61 20.72
C GLY A 122 -9.91 -4.13 20.57
N GLY A 123 -8.83 -4.79 20.15
CA GLY A 123 -8.80 -6.25 20.00
C GLY A 123 -9.69 -6.79 18.87
N VAL A 124 -10.12 -5.94 17.93
CA VAL A 124 -10.92 -6.30 16.74
C VAL A 124 -10.11 -6.00 15.48
N GLY A 125 -10.35 -6.80 14.43
CA GLY A 125 -9.75 -6.64 13.11
C GLY A 125 -8.34 -7.22 13.00
N TYR A 126 -7.85 -7.26 11.77
CA TYR A 126 -6.52 -7.73 11.43
C TYR A 126 -5.53 -6.56 11.38
N GLY A 127 -4.29 -6.74 11.85
CA GLY A 127 -3.23 -5.80 11.50
C GLY A 127 -2.99 -5.83 9.99
N ILE A 128 -2.71 -7.02 9.46
CA ILE A 128 -2.67 -7.29 8.03
C ILE A 128 -3.59 -8.48 7.71
N TYR A 129 -4.52 -8.28 6.77
CA TYR A 129 -5.29 -9.35 6.14
C TYR A 129 -4.75 -9.59 4.74
N HIS A 130 -4.05 -10.69 4.54
CA HIS A 130 -3.46 -11.08 3.26
C HIS A 130 -4.21 -12.28 2.69
N ASN A 131 -5.00 -12.05 1.65
CA ASN A 131 -5.89 -13.01 1.04
C ASN A 131 -5.46 -13.35 -0.39
N GLY A 132 -4.81 -14.50 -0.56
CA GLY A 132 -4.18 -14.92 -1.81
C GLY A 132 -3.03 -14.00 -2.23
N GLY A 133 -2.52 -14.22 -3.44
CA GLY A 133 -1.37 -13.49 -3.99
C GLY A 133 -0.10 -14.34 -4.01
N SER A 134 0.99 -13.75 -4.48
CA SER A 134 2.26 -14.46 -4.52
C SER A 134 3.49 -13.56 -4.44
N SER A 135 4.59 -14.12 -3.96
CA SER A 135 5.92 -13.48 -3.97
C SER A 135 5.95 -12.12 -3.27
N ASN A 136 5.21 -11.97 -2.17
CA ASN A 136 5.21 -10.75 -1.37
C ASN A 136 6.26 -10.83 -0.25
N TYR A 137 6.82 -9.68 0.14
CA TYR A 137 7.81 -9.57 1.21
C TYR A 137 7.30 -8.66 2.32
N PHE A 138 7.14 -9.22 3.53
CA PHE A 138 6.71 -8.51 4.73
C PHE A 138 7.86 -8.49 5.74
N SER A 139 8.30 -7.29 6.12
CA SER A 139 9.41 -7.11 7.05
C SER A 139 9.18 -5.99 8.05
N ASN A 140 9.68 -6.16 9.27
CA ASN A 140 9.59 -5.15 10.34
C ASN A 140 8.16 -4.61 10.52
N ILE A 141 7.18 -5.52 10.50
CA ILE A 141 5.78 -5.22 10.77
C ILE A 141 5.54 -5.35 12.27
N THR A 142 5.00 -4.31 12.88
CA THR A 142 4.53 -4.32 14.27
C THR A 142 3.01 -4.31 14.31
N VAL A 143 2.41 -5.28 15.00
CA VAL A 143 0.97 -5.32 15.25
C VAL A 143 0.70 -5.67 16.70
N HIS A 144 0.05 -4.75 17.41
CA HIS A 144 -0.43 -4.95 18.77
C HIS A 144 -1.93 -4.69 18.91
N HIS A 145 -2.57 -5.35 19.89
CA HIS A 145 -3.97 -5.08 20.29
C HIS A 145 -5.01 -5.18 19.15
N ARG A 146 -4.80 -6.14 18.25
CA ARG A 146 -5.71 -6.59 17.19
C ARG A 146 -6.21 -7.99 17.51
N SER A 147 -7.33 -8.44 16.90
CA SER A 147 -7.77 -9.84 17.08
C SER A 147 -6.78 -10.82 16.46
N THR A 148 -6.03 -10.37 15.45
CA THR A 148 -5.01 -11.14 14.77
C THR A 148 -3.95 -10.21 14.21
N GLY A 149 -2.67 -10.57 14.36
CA GLY A 149 -1.53 -9.81 13.84
C GLY A 149 -1.54 -9.75 12.31
N ILE A 150 -1.15 -10.87 11.68
CA ILE A 150 -1.23 -11.09 10.24
C ILE A 150 -2.09 -12.33 10.02
N LEU A 151 -3.19 -12.21 9.28
CA LEU A 151 -3.97 -13.35 8.80
C LEU A 151 -3.61 -13.61 7.33
N ILE A 152 -3.09 -14.81 7.07
CA ILE A 152 -2.87 -15.33 5.72
C ILE A 152 -4.06 -16.22 5.38
N TYR A 153 -4.80 -15.86 4.35
CA TYR A 153 -5.99 -16.55 3.89
C TYR A 153 -5.89 -16.84 2.39
N GLY A 154 -6.54 -17.90 1.91
CA GLY A 154 -6.45 -18.30 0.49
C GLY A 154 -5.10 -18.89 0.08
N ALA A 155 -4.90 -19.05 -1.23
CA ALA A 155 -3.68 -19.64 -1.81
C ALA A 155 -2.56 -18.60 -1.97
N ASP A 156 -1.98 -18.16 -0.85
CA ASP A 156 -0.71 -17.41 -0.84
C ASP A 156 0.44 -18.35 -1.23
N SER A 157 1.32 -17.90 -2.13
CA SER A 157 2.46 -18.70 -2.57
C SER A 157 3.75 -17.88 -2.63
N ASN A 158 4.84 -18.44 -2.09
CA ASN A 158 6.18 -17.83 -2.15
C ASN A 158 6.32 -16.46 -1.45
N SER A 159 5.39 -16.09 -0.56
CA SER A 159 5.54 -14.88 0.26
C SER A 159 6.41 -15.13 1.49
N THR A 160 7.15 -14.11 1.90
CA THR A 160 8.10 -14.16 3.03
C THR A 160 7.69 -13.17 4.11
N TYR A 161 7.76 -13.61 5.38
CA TYR A 161 7.44 -12.81 6.55
C TYR A 161 8.61 -12.90 7.52
N THR A 162 9.36 -11.82 7.71
CA THR A 162 10.57 -11.79 8.53
C THR A 162 10.56 -10.63 9.50
N ASP A 163 11.19 -10.80 10.67
CA ASP A 163 11.41 -9.72 11.64
C ASP A 163 10.13 -8.97 12.06
N ASN A 164 9.02 -9.69 12.15
CA ASN A 164 7.72 -9.13 12.51
C ASN A 164 7.43 -9.33 14.00
N ASN A 165 6.91 -8.30 14.66
CA ASN A 165 6.50 -8.33 16.06
C ASN A 165 4.96 -8.32 16.15
N LEU A 166 4.38 -9.48 16.44
CA LEU A 166 2.94 -9.69 16.48
C LEU A 166 2.55 -10.15 17.90
N SER A 167 1.90 -9.28 18.69
CA SER A 167 1.52 -9.61 20.08
C SER A 167 0.18 -9.07 20.53
#